data_AF-A0A2S8PHF7-F1
#
_entry.id   AF-A0A2S8PHF7-F1
#
_cell.length_a   1.000
_cell.length_b   1.000
_cell.length_c   1.000
_cell.angle_alpha   90.00
_cell.angle_beta   90.00
_cell.angle_gamma   90.00
#
_symmetry.space_group_name_H-M   'P 1'
#
loop_
_entity.id
_entity.type
_entity.pdbx_description
1 polymer ?
#
loop_
_entity_poly.entity_id
_entity_poly.type
_entity_poly.pdbx_seq_one_letter_code
_entity_poly.pdbx_strand_id
1 'polypeptide(L)' 'GAFIDRKKHLVIQSVHPSPLSVHRGFFGSRPFSKANAFLAAHGIKPVDWAIPDR' A
#
# COMPACT_ATOMS: atom_id res chain seq x y z
N GLY A 1 10.79 5.17 -6.56
CA GLY A 1 11.29 3.81 -6.30
C GLY A 1 12.22 3.26 -7.38
N ALA A 2 12.91 4.11 -8.16
CA ALA A 2 13.87 3.64 -9.16
C ALA A 2 15.14 3.04 -8.52
N PHE A 3 15.47 3.49 -7.30
CA PHE A 3 16.65 3.04 -6.54
C PHE A 3 16.35 1.90 -5.54
N ILE A 4 15.17 1.27 -5.62
CA ILE A 4 14.79 0.17 -4.73
C ILE A 4 14.95 -1.15 -5.48
N ASP A 5 15.68 -2.11 -4.87
CA ASP A 5 15.78 -3.47 -5.38
C ASP A 5 14.42 -4.20 -5.24
N ARG A 6 13.70 -4.31 -6.37
CA ARG A 6 12.38 -4.94 -6.43
C ARG A 6 12.40 -6.47 -6.28
N LYS A 7 13.57 -7.10 -6.29
CA LYS A 7 13.69 -8.54 -5.98
C LYS A 7 13.61 -8.80 -4.48
N LYS A 8 13.98 -7.81 -3.66
CA LYS A 8 13.98 -7.89 -2.20
C LYS A 8 12.80 -7.18 -1.55
N HIS A 9 12.34 -6.09 -2.16
CA HIS A 9 11.33 -5.22 -1.58
C HIS A 9 10.12 -5.09 -2.49
N LEU A 10 8.93 -5.19 -1.90
CA LEU A 10 7.70 -4.84 -2.60
C LEU A 10 7.55 -3.31 -2.69
N VAL A 11 7.32 -2.81 -3.90
CA VAL A 11 7.00 -1.40 -4.15
C VAL A 11 5.55 -1.29 -4.61
N ILE A 12 4.68 -0.73 -3.79
CA ILE A 12 3.28 -0.45 -4.12
C ILE A 12 3.18 0.99 -4.63
N GLN A 13 2.65 1.18 -5.84
CA GLN A 13 2.54 2.50 -6.47
C GLN A 13 1.08 2.74 -6.89
N SER A 14 0.61 3.97 -6.72
CA SER A 14 -0.70 4.43 -7.16
C SER A 14 -0.63 5.92 -7.52
N VAL A 15 -1.70 6.42 -8.14
CA VAL A 15 -1.89 7.87 -8.28
C VAL A 15 -1.97 8.51 -6.89
N HIS A 16 -1.59 9.79 -6.79
CA HIS A 16 -1.62 10.55 -5.54
C HIS A 16 -3.07 10.70 -5.00
N PRO A 17 -3.30 10.67 -3.67
CA PRO A 17 -4.64 10.76 -3.07
C PRO A 17 -5.27 12.15 -3.07
N SER A 18 -4.55 13.19 -3.53
CA SER A 18 -5.10 14.56 -3.64
C SER A 18 -6.40 14.56 -4.45
N PRO A 19 -7.40 15.39 -4.06
CA PRO A 19 -8.67 15.50 -4.78
C PRO A 19 -8.52 15.69 -6.29
N LEU A 20 -7.45 16.38 -6.74
CA LEU A 20 -7.18 16.65 -8.14
C LEU A 20 -6.97 15.38 -8.99
N SER A 21 -6.46 14.30 -8.39
CA SER A 21 -6.02 13.10 -9.11
C SER A 21 -6.54 11.78 -8.54
N VAL A 22 -7.24 11.80 -7.41
CA VAL A 22 -7.69 10.60 -6.68
C VAL A 22 -8.50 9.62 -7.55
N HIS A 23 -9.40 10.15 -8.39
CA HIS A 23 -10.26 9.37 -9.28
C HIS A 23 -9.51 8.75 -10.47
N ARG A 24 -8.28 9.20 -10.74
CA ARG A 24 -7.46 8.72 -11.86
C ARG A 24 -6.67 7.45 -11.54
N GLY A 25 -6.82 6.90 -10.32
CA GLY A 25 -6.21 5.60 -9.97
C GLY A 25 -5.74 5.44 -8.53
N PHE A 26 -6.06 6.35 -7.61
CA PHE A 26 -5.86 6.09 -6.18
C PHE A 26 -6.99 5.21 -5.65
N PHE A 27 -8.25 5.58 -5.90
CA PHE A 27 -9.38 4.71 -5.58
C PHE A 27 -9.28 3.38 -6.35
N GLY A 28 -9.51 2.27 -5.64
CA GLY A 28 -9.34 0.92 -6.19
C GLY A 28 -7.89 0.40 -6.21
N SER A 29 -6.87 1.22 -5.90
CA SER A 29 -5.47 0.77 -5.89
C SER A 29 -5.14 -0.22 -4.76
N ARG A 30 -5.96 -0.22 -3.69
CA ARG A 30 -5.91 -1.15 -2.54
C ARG A 30 -4.52 -1.28 -1.90
N PRO A 31 -3.83 -0.17 -1.53
CA PRO A 31 -2.45 -0.24 -1.07
C PRO A 31 -2.31 -0.97 0.27
N PHE A 32 -3.24 -0.76 1.21
CA PHE A 32 -3.21 -1.35 2.54
C PHE A 32 -3.35 -2.88 2.53
N SER A 33 -4.33 -3.41 1.79
CA SER A 33 -4.50 -4.86 1.69
C SER A 33 -3.34 -5.53 0.95
N LYS A 34 -2.77 -4.87 -0.07
CA LYS A 34 -1.58 -5.37 -0.77
C LYS A 34 -0.36 -5.42 0.15
N ALA A 35 -0.17 -4.41 0.99
CA ALA A 35 0.89 -4.40 2.00
C ALA A 35 0.72 -5.57 2.98
N ASN A 36 -0.49 -5.75 3.54
CA ASN A 36 -0.77 -6.84 4.48
C ASN A 36 -0.63 -8.23 3.84
N ALA A 37 -1.02 -8.40 2.58
CA ALA A 37 -0.82 -9.66 1.86
C ALA A 37 0.67 -10.00 1.73
N PHE A 38 1.51 -9.00 1.44
CA PHE A 38 2.96 -9.18 1.38
C PHE A 38 3.55 -9.54 2.75
N LEU A 39 3.16 -8.82 3.81
CA LEU A 39 3.62 -9.12 5.17
C LEU A 39 3.25 -10.55 5.59
N ALA A 40 1.99 -10.94 5.38
CA ALA A 40 1.51 -12.29 5.70
C ALA A 40 2.28 -13.37 4.93
N ALA A 41 2.56 -13.15 3.64
CA ALA A 41 3.35 -14.08 2.83
C ALA A 41 4.81 -14.24 3.31
N HIS A 42 5.33 -13.28 4.07
CA HIS A 42 6.68 -13.33 4.67
C HIS A 42 6.65 -13.70 6.16
N GLY A 43 5.51 -14.18 6.68
CA GLY A 43 5.37 -14.54 8.10
C GLY A 43 5.39 -13.35 9.06
N ILE A 44 5.22 -12.13 8.55
CA ILE A 44 5.19 -10.90 9.34
C ILE A 44 3.73 -10.57 9.68
N LYS A 45 3.48 -10.17 10.93
CA LYS A 45 2.15 -9.76 11.38
C LYS A 45 1.62 -8.61 10.51
N PRO A 46 0.40 -8.73 9.94
CA PRO A 46 -0.24 -7.63 9.22
C PRO A 46 -0.43 -6.38 10.09
N VAL A 47 -0.46 -5.22 9.43
CA VAL A 47 -0.73 -3.94 10.11
C VAL A 47 -2.24 -3.76 10.25
N ASP A 48 -2.67 -3.38 11.45
CA ASP A 48 -4.00 -2.84 11.65
C ASP A 48 -4.01 -1.36 11.23
N TRP A 49 -4.80 -1.06 10.21
CA TRP A 49 -4.90 0.29 9.62
C TRP A 49 -6.10 1.06 10.16
N ALA A 50 -6.94 0.43 11.00
CA ALA A 50 -8.02 1.14 11.65
C ALA A 50 -7.45 2.20 12.60
N ILE A 51 -8.03 3.39 12.56
CA ILE A 51 -7.72 4.44 13.51
C ILE A 51 -8.63 4.21 14.72
N PRO A 52 -8.13 4.34 15.96
CA PRO A 52 -8.96 4.20 17.15
C PRO A 52 -10.13 5.18 17.11
N ASP A 53 -11.27 4.75 17.65
CA ASP A 53 -12.40 5.64 17.89
C ASP A 53 -12.00 6.77 18.86
N ARG A 54 -12.63 7.92 18.69
CA ARG A 54 -12.32 9.15 19.44
C ARG A 54 -12.76 9.09 20.89
#